data_AF-A0A938VJV9-F1
#
_entry.id   AF-A0A938VJV9-F1
#
_cell.length_a   1.000
_cell.length_b   1.000
_cell.length_c   1.000
_cell.angle_alpha   90.00
_cell.angle_beta   90.00
_cell.angle_gamma   90.00
#
_symmetry.space_group_name_H-M   'P 1'
#
loop_
_entity.id
_entity.type
_entity.pdbx_description
1 polymer ?
#
loop_
_entity_poly.entity_id
_entity_poly.type
_entity_poly.pdbx_seq_one_letter_code
_entity_poly.pdbx_strand_id
1 'polypeptide(L)'
;MQTGKSFLLKALLILVFIESSLALYSLAVIPSDAKNAIWFGFSSARLLLMGGAVVITLAAAFSLTVILLSQRGAQRAEEIMDGILGGERNRSFFVWAAWLVVFGCVLFVLTPPEKFGAAFYQRLLPMTVLLIALALNALILQFTWLKQTIDLSLLVQWCTEFRVAGITLGLFALLWAFAARTGIGVTPEPTGWHFPGTPLLFSQLILAWLAALIFILWGGIIQARVTELFSSQKTNLRLDAWICIALWFAALLVWWAEPVRRESYFTPEPTPPNFEYYPHSDAAIYDTSAQNMLIGADQNNKIVLRPLYVFFRNYSG
;
A
#
# COMPACT_ATOMS: atom_id res chain seq x y z
N MET A 1 18.26 14.20 -34.38
CA MET A 1 17.56 13.31 -33.41
C MET A 1 18.23 13.20 -32.04
N GLN A 2 19.49 13.63 -31.85
CA GLN A 2 20.23 13.59 -30.57
C GLN A 2 19.79 14.61 -29.48
N THR A 3 18.83 15.50 -29.75
CA THR A 3 18.53 16.62 -28.83
C THR A 3 17.54 16.29 -27.71
N GLY A 4 16.70 15.25 -27.87
CA GLY A 4 15.66 14.92 -26.90
C GLY A 4 16.17 14.25 -25.61
N LYS A 5 17.07 13.26 -25.73
CA LYS A 5 17.59 12.49 -24.59
C LYS A 5 18.43 13.35 -23.64
N SER A 6 19.34 14.15 -24.18
CA SER A 6 20.13 15.12 -23.40
C SER A 6 19.26 16.11 -22.64
N PHE A 7 18.14 16.58 -23.25
CA PHE A 7 17.19 17.45 -22.57
C PHE A 7 16.49 16.76 -21.40
N LEU A 8 16.01 15.53 -21.59
CA LEU A 8 15.38 14.72 -20.54
C LEU A 8 16.33 14.49 -19.35
N LEU A 9 17.60 14.17 -19.61
CA LEU A 9 18.60 13.99 -18.54
C LEU A 9 18.83 15.26 -17.75
N LYS A 10 18.94 16.41 -18.43
CA LYS A 10 19.11 17.71 -17.75
C LYS A 10 17.91 18.05 -16.89
N ALA A 11 16.70 17.90 -17.42
CA ALA A 11 15.46 18.15 -16.69
C ALA A 11 15.36 17.27 -15.44
N LEU A 12 15.67 15.98 -15.56
CA LEU A 12 15.65 15.05 -14.44
C LEU A 12 16.70 15.39 -13.39
N LEU A 13 17.94 15.70 -13.79
CA LEU A 13 19.00 16.05 -12.84
C LEU A 13 18.71 17.34 -12.08
N ILE A 14 18.09 18.33 -12.73
CA ILE A 14 17.60 19.55 -12.06
C ILE A 14 16.55 19.19 -11.02
N LEU A 15 15.61 18.31 -11.37
CA LEU A 15 14.51 17.92 -10.50
C LEU A 15 15.01 17.10 -9.30
N VAL A 16 15.94 16.15 -9.52
CA VAL A 16 16.65 15.41 -8.46
C VAL A 16 17.41 16.37 -7.53
N PHE A 17 18.09 17.39 -8.09
CA PHE A 17 18.80 18.39 -7.31
C PHE A 17 17.85 19.19 -6.41
N ILE A 18 16.71 19.62 -6.93
CA ILE A 18 15.68 20.34 -6.16
C ILE A 18 15.11 19.45 -5.05
N GLU A 19 14.70 18.23 -5.38
CA GLU A 19 14.11 17.28 -4.42
C GLU A 19 15.08 16.91 -3.29
N SER A 20 16.34 16.62 -3.63
CA SER A 20 17.37 16.29 -2.63
C SER A 20 17.73 17.49 -1.75
N SER A 21 17.75 18.70 -2.31
CA SER A 21 17.93 19.94 -1.55
C SER A 21 16.75 20.21 -0.60
N LEU A 22 15.52 19.98 -1.05
CA LEU A 22 14.33 20.11 -0.21
C LEU A 22 14.29 19.09 0.93
N ALA A 23 14.70 17.85 0.65
CA ALA A 23 14.83 16.80 1.66
C ALA A 23 15.89 17.18 2.71
N LEU A 24 17.03 17.71 2.26
CA LEU A 24 18.10 18.20 3.14
C LEU A 24 17.63 19.38 4.00
N TYR A 25 16.94 20.35 3.41
CA TYR A 25 16.36 21.47 4.15
C TYR A 25 15.34 20.99 5.20
N SER A 26 14.44 20.10 4.80
CA SER A 26 13.43 19.51 5.70
C SER A 26 14.10 18.77 6.85
N LEU A 27 15.17 17.99 6.57
CA LEU A 27 15.98 17.35 7.59
C LEU A 27 16.72 18.35 8.47
N ALA A 28 17.07 19.55 8.01
CA ALA A 28 17.76 20.58 8.78
C ALA A 28 16.82 21.38 9.70
N VAL A 29 15.55 21.51 9.35
CA VAL A 29 14.54 22.27 10.13
C VAL A 29 14.02 21.49 11.35
N ILE A 30 14.06 20.15 11.33
CA ILE A 30 13.57 19.34 12.45
C ILE A 30 14.30 19.73 13.77
N PRO A 31 13.61 19.96 14.88
CA PRO A 31 14.27 20.33 16.14
C PRO A 31 15.13 19.18 16.68
N SER A 32 16.28 19.54 17.27
CA SER A 32 17.24 18.58 17.79
C SER A 32 16.95 18.15 19.22
N ASP A 33 17.12 16.87 19.52
CA ASP A 33 17.17 16.38 20.90
C ASP A 33 18.54 16.71 21.52
N ALA A 34 18.56 17.60 22.51
CA ALA A 34 19.78 18.01 23.21
C ALA A 34 20.55 16.85 23.87
N LYS A 35 19.87 15.74 24.20
CA LYS A 35 20.48 14.58 24.88
C LYS A 35 21.36 13.70 23.98
N ASN A 36 21.17 13.72 22.66
CA ASN A 36 21.88 12.85 21.71
C ASN A 36 22.61 13.64 20.61
N ALA A 37 22.88 14.92 20.85
CA ALA A 37 23.59 15.79 19.93
C ALA A 37 25.09 15.50 19.95
N ILE A 38 25.68 15.20 18.80
CA ILE A 38 27.12 14.91 18.66
C ILE A 38 27.83 16.08 17.97
N TRP A 39 27.26 16.58 16.87
CA TRP A 39 27.89 17.61 16.05
C TRP A 39 26.87 18.64 15.58
N PHE A 40 27.15 19.94 15.80
CA PHE A 40 26.24 21.07 15.52
C PHE A 40 24.82 20.92 16.09
N GLY A 41 24.66 20.19 17.19
CA GLY A 41 23.34 19.91 17.76
C GLY A 41 22.59 18.76 17.08
N PHE A 42 23.15 18.07 16.08
CA PHE A 42 22.48 16.95 15.38
C PHE A 42 22.86 15.58 15.96
N SER A 43 21.91 14.64 15.90
CA SER A 43 22.14 13.24 16.27
C SER A 43 22.87 12.46 15.18
N SER A 44 23.56 11.36 15.54
CA SER A 44 24.27 10.48 14.59
C SER A 44 23.39 9.99 13.44
N ALA A 45 22.17 9.54 13.77
CA ALA A 45 21.21 9.09 12.77
C ALA A 45 20.84 10.21 11.77
N ARG A 46 20.68 11.45 12.25
CA ARG A 46 20.36 12.60 11.39
C ARG A 46 21.53 12.99 10.51
N LEU A 47 22.75 12.99 11.02
CA LEU A 47 23.94 13.24 10.22
C LEU A 47 24.12 12.20 9.11
N LEU A 48 23.78 10.94 9.36
CA LEU A 48 23.81 9.90 8.34
C LEU A 48 22.77 10.15 7.24
N LEU A 49 21.53 10.48 7.62
CA LEU A 49 20.46 10.80 6.66
C LEU A 49 20.78 12.07 5.85
N MET A 50 21.25 13.12 6.51
CA MET A 50 21.69 14.35 5.86
C MET A 50 22.89 14.10 4.95
N GLY A 51 23.86 13.29 5.39
CA GLY A 51 25.00 12.88 4.57
C GLY A 51 24.55 12.17 3.30
N GLY A 52 23.57 11.25 3.40
CA GLY A 52 22.94 10.62 2.24
C GLY A 52 22.32 11.64 1.27
N ALA A 53 21.53 12.58 1.78
CA ALA A 53 20.92 13.63 0.96
C ALA A 53 21.97 14.56 0.31
N VAL A 54 23.04 14.92 1.02
CA VAL A 54 24.17 15.71 0.49
C VAL A 54 24.84 14.95 -0.66
N VAL A 55 25.14 13.67 -0.49
CA VAL A 55 25.78 12.86 -1.53
C VAL A 55 24.92 12.82 -2.80
N ILE A 56 23.61 12.63 -2.66
CA ILE A 56 22.68 12.64 -3.81
C ILE A 56 22.68 14.01 -4.48
N THR A 57 22.62 15.10 -3.70
CA THR A 57 22.60 16.48 -4.20
C THR A 57 23.89 16.80 -4.97
N LEU A 58 25.04 16.46 -4.40
CA LEU A 58 26.35 16.69 -5.01
C LEU A 58 26.56 15.84 -6.25
N ALA A 59 26.14 14.57 -6.23
CA ALA A 59 26.18 13.70 -7.39
C ALA A 59 25.33 14.27 -8.53
N ALA A 60 24.10 14.71 -8.25
CA ALA A 60 23.22 15.33 -9.24
C ALA A 60 23.82 16.63 -9.81
N ALA A 61 24.36 17.50 -8.95
CA ALA A 61 25.01 18.74 -9.36
C ALA A 61 26.25 18.49 -10.24
N PHE A 62 27.09 17.53 -9.85
CA PHE A 62 28.28 17.13 -10.61
C PHE A 62 27.91 16.53 -11.98
N SER A 63 26.96 15.60 -12.02
CA SER A 63 26.47 15.02 -13.27
C SER A 63 25.86 16.09 -14.19
N LEU A 64 25.11 17.04 -13.62
CA LEU A 64 24.54 18.15 -14.37
C LEU A 64 25.63 19.06 -14.96
N THR A 65 26.66 19.40 -14.17
CA THR A 65 27.77 20.23 -14.66
C THR A 65 28.56 19.53 -15.77
N VAL A 66 28.83 18.23 -15.63
CA VAL A 66 29.50 17.44 -16.67
C VAL A 66 28.70 17.42 -17.97
N ILE A 67 27.37 17.26 -17.90
CA ILE A 67 26.49 17.21 -19.08
C ILE A 67 26.30 18.59 -19.71
N LEU A 68 26.33 19.68 -18.92
CA LEU A 68 26.23 21.05 -19.43
C LEU A 68 27.54 21.53 -20.07
N LEU A 69 28.68 21.19 -19.48
CA LEU A 69 30.00 21.68 -19.91
C LEU A 69 30.68 20.81 -20.97
N SER A 70 30.30 19.53 -21.10
CA SER A 70 30.95 18.58 -22.01
C SER A 70 29.95 17.84 -22.88
N GLN A 71 29.99 18.08 -24.20
CA GLN A 71 29.22 17.31 -25.18
C GLN A 71 29.59 15.82 -25.15
N ARG A 72 30.87 15.50 -24.89
CA ARG A 72 31.34 14.12 -24.71
C ARG A 72 30.77 13.49 -23.43
N GLY A 73 30.60 14.28 -22.37
CA GLY A 73 29.97 13.85 -21.12
C GLY A 73 28.49 13.52 -21.32
N ALA A 74 27.77 14.36 -22.06
CA ALA A 74 26.38 14.11 -22.43
C ALA A 74 26.23 12.82 -23.28
N GLN A 75 27.07 12.64 -24.30
CA GLN A 75 27.06 11.43 -25.13
C GLN A 75 27.35 10.16 -24.32
N ARG A 76 28.36 10.17 -23.45
CA ARG A 76 28.63 9.03 -22.55
C ARG A 76 27.47 8.74 -21.60
N ALA A 77 26.82 9.76 -21.06
CA ALA A 77 25.66 9.57 -20.19
C ALA A 77 24.49 8.92 -20.96
N GLU A 78 24.26 9.34 -22.20
CA GLU A 78 23.28 8.71 -23.09
C GLU A 78 23.63 7.25 -23.40
N GLU A 79 24.89 6.95 -23.72
CA GLU A 79 25.37 5.58 -23.96
C GLU A 79 25.17 4.66 -22.75
N ILE A 80 25.49 5.14 -21.55
CA ILE A 80 25.28 4.38 -20.30
C ILE A 80 23.78 4.14 -20.08
N MET A 81 22.94 5.16 -20.26
CA MET A 81 21.49 5.02 -20.12
C MET A 81 20.90 4.09 -21.18
N ASP A 82 21.40 4.11 -22.42
CA ASP A 82 21.00 3.18 -23.46
C ASP A 82 21.42 1.74 -23.13
N GLY A 83 22.58 1.52 -22.51
CA GLY A 83 22.98 0.22 -22.01
C GLY A 83 22.09 -0.31 -20.87
N ILE A 84 21.66 0.58 -19.97
CA ILE A 84 20.82 0.22 -18.81
C ILE A 84 19.36 0.01 -19.22
N LEU A 85 18.79 0.93 -20.01
CA LEU A 85 17.37 0.96 -20.37
C LEU A 85 17.04 0.27 -21.70
N GLY A 86 18.03 0.02 -22.54
CA GLY A 86 17.83 -0.56 -23.88
C GLY A 86 17.52 -2.07 -23.88
N GLY A 87 17.96 -2.81 -22.86
CA GLY A 87 17.65 -4.24 -22.74
C GLY A 87 16.26 -4.48 -22.13
N GLU A 88 15.40 -5.26 -22.79
CA GLU A 88 14.03 -5.53 -22.29
C GLU A 88 14.00 -6.12 -20.87
N ARG A 89 14.95 -7.02 -20.56
CA ARG A 89 15.07 -7.63 -19.23
C ARG A 89 15.49 -6.63 -18.16
N ASN A 90 16.49 -5.80 -18.45
CA ASN A 90 16.95 -4.76 -17.52
C ASN A 90 15.86 -3.73 -17.32
N ARG A 91 15.17 -3.32 -18.40
CA ARG A 91 14.04 -2.41 -18.37
C ARG A 91 12.96 -2.90 -17.39
N SER A 92 12.46 -4.12 -17.58
CA SER A 92 11.45 -4.69 -16.70
C SER A 92 11.95 -4.72 -15.25
N PHE A 93 13.19 -5.14 -15.01
CA PHE A 93 13.78 -5.13 -13.67
C PHE A 93 13.76 -3.73 -13.02
N PHE A 94 14.15 -2.68 -13.74
CA PHE A 94 14.13 -1.30 -13.21
C PHE A 94 12.72 -0.76 -12.96
N VAL A 95 11.75 -1.04 -13.86
CA VAL A 95 10.33 -0.67 -13.65
C VAL A 95 9.85 -1.25 -12.32
N TRP A 96 10.09 -2.55 -12.14
CA TRP A 96 9.62 -3.27 -10.98
C TRP A 96 10.34 -2.86 -9.70
N ALA A 97 11.66 -2.64 -9.76
CA ALA A 97 12.43 -2.15 -8.63
C ALA A 97 11.94 -0.77 -8.18
N ALA A 98 11.67 0.15 -9.12
CA ALA A 98 11.12 1.47 -8.80
C ALA A 98 9.72 1.36 -8.17
N TRP A 99 8.84 0.53 -8.71
CA TRP A 99 7.52 0.29 -8.11
C TRP A 99 7.62 -0.30 -6.70
N LEU A 100 8.53 -1.24 -6.47
CA LEU A 100 8.74 -1.83 -5.14
C LEU A 100 9.20 -0.77 -4.14
N VAL A 101 10.10 0.13 -4.54
CA VAL A 101 10.55 1.26 -3.70
C VAL A 101 9.40 2.21 -3.40
N VAL A 102 8.64 2.65 -4.41
CA VAL A 102 7.45 3.51 -4.21
C VAL A 102 6.50 2.87 -3.22
N PHE A 103 6.20 1.59 -3.43
CA PHE A 103 5.23 0.87 -2.62
C PHE A 103 5.69 0.66 -1.17
N GLY A 104 6.94 0.26 -0.96
CA GLY A 104 7.53 0.12 0.38
C GLY A 104 7.58 1.46 1.14
N CYS A 105 7.85 2.55 0.43
CA CYS A 105 7.86 3.88 1.03
C CYS A 105 6.44 4.38 1.34
N VAL A 106 5.47 4.13 0.46
CA VAL A 106 4.05 4.45 0.70
C VAL A 106 3.52 3.69 1.91
N LEU A 107 3.86 2.39 2.04
CA LEU A 107 3.59 1.59 3.24
C LEU A 107 4.10 2.25 4.52
N PHE A 108 5.35 2.71 4.49
CA PHE A 108 5.93 3.41 5.63
C PHE A 108 5.13 4.67 5.98
N VAL A 109 4.80 5.51 4.99
CA VAL A 109 4.05 6.76 5.21
C VAL A 109 2.66 6.50 5.80
N LEU A 110 1.97 5.46 5.32
CA LEU A 110 0.62 5.13 5.76
C LEU A 110 0.55 4.39 7.10
N THR A 111 1.69 3.89 7.58
CA THR A 111 1.74 3.24 8.88
C THR A 111 1.77 4.30 9.97
N PRO A 112 0.92 4.18 11.02
CA PRO A 112 0.87 5.16 12.10
C PRO A 112 2.25 5.40 12.72
N PRO A 113 2.67 6.67 12.94
CA PRO A 113 3.99 7.02 13.47
C PRO A 113 4.31 6.36 14.82
N GLU A 114 3.28 6.09 15.61
CA GLU A 114 3.38 5.45 16.94
C GLU A 114 4.03 4.06 16.87
N LYS A 115 3.80 3.30 15.78
CA LYS A 115 4.35 1.94 15.63
C LYS A 115 5.87 1.92 15.42
N PHE A 116 6.44 3.01 14.92
CA PHE A 116 7.88 3.15 14.68
C PHE A 116 8.58 4.04 15.71
N GLY A 117 7.82 4.72 16.56
CA GLY A 117 8.28 5.82 17.38
C GLY A 117 8.23 7.15 16.61
N ALA A 118 7.44 8.10 17.11
CA ALA A 118 7.16 9.36 16.42
C ALA A 118 8.42 10.15 16.03
N ALA A 119 9.44 10.19 16.90
CA ALA A 119 10.70 10.87 16.64
C ALA A 119 11.53 10.19 15.53
N PHE A 120 11.49 8.86 15.43
CA PHE A 120 12.15 8.13 14.35
C PHE A 120 11.41 8.35 13.03
N TYR A 121 10.09 8.25 13.05
CA TYR A 121 9.23 8.47 11.88
C TYR A 121 9.43 9.86 11.27
N GLN A 122 9.39 10.92 12.09
CA GLN A 122 9.59 12.30 11.61
C GLN A 122 10.97 12.51 10.97
N ARG A 123 12.01 11.83 11.46
CA ARG A 123 13.37 11.93 10.91
C ARG A 123 13.53 11.16 9.60
N LEU A 124 12.86 10.03 9.44
CA LEU A 124 12.94 9.22 8.22
C LEU A 124 12.09 9.80 7.08
N LEU A 125 10.99 10.48 7.42
CA LEU A 125 9.99 10.96 6.46
C LEU A 125 10.58 11.75 5.28
N PRO A 126 11.48 12.74 5.46
CA PRO A 126 12.04 13.48 4.33
C PRO A 126 12.82 12.60 3.36
N MET A 127 13.53 11.58 3.87
CA MET A 127 14.26 10.62 3.04
C MET A 127 13.31 9.65 2.34
N THR A 128 12.23 9.22 3.01
CA THR A 128 11.19 8.41 2.37
C THR A 128 10.52 9.15 1.22
N VAL A 129 10.19 10.44 1.41
CA VAL A 129 9.62 11.28 0.35
C VAL A 129 10.60 11.46 -0.80
N LEU A 130 11.88 11.68 -0.50
CA LEU A 130 12.93 11.74 -1.54
C LEU A 130 13.01 10.43 -2.33
N LEU A 131 12.99 9.27 -1.67
CA LEU A 131 13.05 7.97 -2.33
C LEU A 131 11.84 7.72 -3.24
N ILE A 132 10.64 8.11 -2.81
CA ILE A 132 9.43 8.06 -3.66
C ILE A 132 9.62 8.93 -4.90
N ALA A 133 10.08 10.17 -4.71
CA ALA A 133 10.25 11.12 -5.80
C ALA A 133 11.30 10.61 -6.83
N LEU A 134 12.46 10.14 -6.36
CA LEU A 134 13.48 9.53 -7.21
C LEU A 134 12.96 8.31 -7.98
N ALA A 135 12.18 7.45 -7.33
CA ALA A 135 11.61 6.27 -7.98
C ALA A 135 10.57 6.64 -9.05
N LEU A 136 9.73 7.65 -8.79
CA LEU A 136 8.79 8.18 -9.78
C LEU A 136 9.53 8.83 -10.97
N ASN A 137 10.59 9.59 -10.70
CA ASN A 137 11.42 10.19 -11.74
C ASN A 137 12.09 9.12 -12.62
N ALA A 138 12.57 8.03 -12.03
CA ALA A 138 13.11 6.89 -12.76
C ALA A 138 12.07 6.23 -13.67
N LEU A 139 10.82 6.06 -13.19
CA LEU A 139 9.72 5.53 -14.00
C LEU A 139 9.40 6.46 -15.17
N ILE A 140 9.26 7.77 -14.92
CA ILE A 140 9.00 8.77 -15.97
C ILE A 140 10.12 8.79 -17.01
N LEU A 141 11.37 8.78 -16.57
CA LEU A 141 12.53 8.72 -17.46
C LEU A 141 12.44 7.49 -18.36
N GLN A 142 12.17 6.32 -17.79
CA GLN A 142 12.10 5.09 -18.56
C GLN A 142 11.00 5.12 -19.63
N PHE A 143 9.82 5.62 -19.31
CA PHE A 143 8.73 5.77 -20.30
C PHE A 143 9.07 6.76 -21.40
N THR A 144 9.66 7.91 -21.05
CA THR A 144 9.99 8.98 -21.99
C THR A 144 11.23 8.67 -22.84
N TRP A 145 12.19 7.91 -22.30
CA TRP A 145 13.42 7.51 -22.97
C TRP A 145 13.19 6.62 -24.20
N LEU A 146 12.21 5.70 -24.12
CA LEU A 146 11.90 4.74 -25.18
C LEU A 146 11.03 5.33 -26.29
N LYS A 147 10.00 6.09 -25.93
CA LYS A 147 9.03 6.57 -26.91
C LYS A 147 9.39 7.94 -27.50
N GLN A 148 10.33 8.67 -26.87
CA GLN A 148 10.76 10.05 -27.22
C GLN A 148 9.62 11.08 -27.36
N THR A 149 8.37 10.67 -27.15
CA THR A 149 7.13 11.42 -27.25
C THR A 149 6.11 10.76 -26.32
N ILE A 150 5.39 11.57 -25.54
CA ILE A 150 4.19 11.12 -24.84
C ILE A 150 3.09 11.15 -25.89
N ASP A 151 2.82 10.00 -26.49
CA ASP A 151 1.74 9.90 -27.45
C ASP A 151 0.40 9.93 -26.71
N LEU A 152 -0.12 11.16 -26.52
CA LEU A 152 -1.41 11.42 -25.90
C LEU A 152 -2.56 10.75 -26.67
N SER A 153 -2.35 10.32 -27.92
CA SER A 153 -3.33 9.53 -28.65
C SER A 153 -3.58 8.15 -28.03
N LEU A 154 -2.63 7.60 -27.27
CA LEU A 154 -2.84 6.40 -26.46
C LEU A 154 -3.86 6.66 -25.34
N LEU A 155 -3.91 7.84 -24.74
CA LEU A 155 -4.95 8.13 -23.75
C LEU A 155 -6.35 8.10 -24.37
N VAL A 156 -6.47 8.49 -25.65
CA VAL A 156 -7.72 8.43 -26.40
C VAL A 156 -8.11 6.97 -26.69
N GLN A 157 -7.14 6.09 -26.97
CA GLN A 157 -7.40 4.66 -27.14
C GLN A 157 -7.95 4.01 -25.86
N TRP A 158 -7.45 4.42 -24.69
CA TRP A 158 -7.84 3.88 -23.39
C TRP A 158 -8.99 4.67 -22.73
N CYS A 159 -9.66 5.54 -23.51
CA CYS A 159 -10.67 6.44 -22.98
C CYS A 159 -11.86 5.68 -22.36
N THR A 160 -12.19 4.50 -22.89
CA THR A 160 -13.26 3.65 -22.35
C THR A 160 -12.88 3.11 -20.96
N GLU A 161 -11.65 2.63 -20.80
CA GLU A 161 -11.09 2.10 -19.57
C GLU A 161 -10.98 3.21 -18.52
N PHE A 162 -10.47 4.39 -18.91
CA PHE A 162 -10.44 5.56 -18.03
C PHE A 162 -11.84 6.03 -17.65
N ARG A 163 -12.82 5.95 -18.55
CA ARG A 163 -14.21 6.27 -18.24
C ARG A 163 -14.78 5.29 -17.22
N VAL A 164 -14.58 3.99 -17.40
CA VAL A 164 -15.06 2.96 -16.46
C VAL A 164 -14.37 3.12 -15.10
N ALA A 165 -13.04 3.31 -15.09
CA ALA A 165 -12.28 3.56 -13.87
C ALA A 165 -12.75 4.85 -13.18
N GLY A 166 -12.98 5.92 -13.95
CA GLY A 166 -13.47 7.20 -13.45
C GLY A 166 -14.89 7.12 -12.89
N ILE A 167 -15.80 6.40 -13.55
CA ILE A 167 -17.15 6.15 -13.02
C ILE A 167 -17.08 5.34 -11.73
N THR A 168 -16.26 4.29 -11.71
CA THR A 168 -16.08 3.44 -10.53
C THR A 168 -15.53 4.24 -9.35
N LEU A 169 -14.48 5.02 -9.60
CA LEU A 169 -13.87 5.89 -8.60
C LEU A 169 -14.84 6.99 -8.15
N GLY A 170 -15.63 7.55 -9.07
CA GLY A 170 -16.68 8.52 -8.76
C GLY A 170 -17.78 7.93 -7.87
N LEU A 171 -18.22 6.70 -8.13
CA LEU A 171 -19.17 5.98 -7.29
C LEU A 171 -18.60 5.74 -5.89
N PHE A 172 -17.37 5.27 -5.77
CA PHE A 172 -16.72 5.10 -4.48
C PHE A 172 -16.50 6.44 -3.75
N ALA A 173 -16.15 7.51 -4.47
CA ALA A 173 -16.00 8.84 -3.88
C ALA A 173 -17.34 9.40 -3.40
N LEU A 174 -18.44 9.16 -4.12
CA LEU A 174 -19.79 9.52 -3.70
C LEU A 174 -20.23 8.74 -2.46
N LEU A 175 -20.00 7.42 -2.44
CA LEU A 175 -20.26 6.59 -1.26
C LEU A 175 -19.44 7.06 -0.06
N TRP A 176 -18.16 7.36 -0.27
CA TRP A 176 -17.28 7.90 0.76
C TRP A 176 -17.78 9.27 1.26
N ALA A 177 -18.13 10.19 0.36
CA ALA A 177 -18.63 11.52 0.74
C ALA A 177 -19.98 11.42 1.48
N PHE A 178 -20.85 10.49 1.06
CA PHE A 178 -22.10 10.19 1.75
C PHE A 178 -21.84 9.64 3.16
N ALA A 179 -20.96 8.64 3.30
CA ALA A 179 -20.59 8.09 4.61
C ALA A 179 -19.92 9.15 5.52
N ALA A 180 -19.01 9.96 4.97
CA ALA A 180 -18.33 11.03 5.68
C ALA A 180 -19.29 12.12 6.16
N ARG A 181 -20.31 12.46 5.36
CA ARG A 181 -21.32 13.47 5.71
C ARG A 181 -22.37 12.95 6.69
N THR A 182 -22.79 11.70 6.54
CA THR A 182 -23.83 11.10 7.37
C THR A 182 -23.29 10.54 8.69
N GLY A 183 -21.97 10.32 8.77
CA GLY A 183 -21.35 9.64 9.92
C GLY A 183 -21.62 8.14 9.96
N ILE A 184 -22.36 7.59 8.99
CA ILE A 184 -22.69 6.16 8.92
C ILE A 184 -21.39 5.36 8.79
N GLY A 185 -21.13 4.46 9.73
CA GLY A 185 -19.90 3.66 9.77
C GLY A 185 -18.70 4.36 10.45
N VAL A 186 -18.80 5.64 10.80
CA VAL A 186 -17.69 6.46 11.34
C VAL A 186 -17.98 6.97 12.75
N THR A 187 -19.18 7.50 13.01
CA THR A 187 -19.57 7.96 14.35
C THR A 187 -20.07 6.77 15.17
N PRO A 188 -19.42 6.44 16.30
CA PRO A 188 -19.88 5.36 17.16
C PRO A 188 -21.26 5.70 17.72
N GLU A 189 -22.23 4.80 17.56
CA GLU A 189 -23.48 4.92 18.30
C GLU A 189 -23.20 4.78 19.80
N PRO A 190 -23.84 5.59 20.67
CA PRO A 190 -23.64 5.51 22.12
C PRO A 190 -23.95 4.13 22.72
N THR A 191 -24.74 3.32 22.03
CA THR A 191 -25.18 1.98 22.45
C THR A 191 -25.11 1.02 21.26
N GLY A 192 -24.40 -0.11 21.40
CA GLY A 192 -24.40 -1.19 20.41
C GLY A 192 -23.33 -1.10 19.30
N TRP A 193 -22.43 -0.11 19.36
CA TRP A 193 -21.27 -0.07 18.46
C TRP A 193 -20.19 -1.06 18.93
N HIS A 194 -20.30 -2.31 18.49
CA HIS A 194 -19.26 -3.31 18.73
C HIS A 194 -18.06 -3.02 17.83
N PHE A 195 -16.84 -3.14 18.37
CA PHE A 195 -15.63 -3.08 17.55
C PHE A 195 -15.76 -4.11 16.42
N PRO A 196 -15.49 -3.74 15.16
CA PRO A 196 -15.45 -4.72 14.09
C PRO A 196 -14.48 -5.84 14.49
N GLY A 197 -14.95 -7.09 14.47
CA GLY A 197 -14.22 -8.24 15.02
C GLY A 197 -12.82 -8.43 14.43
N THR A 198 -12.58 -7.87 13.23
CA THR A 198 -11.25 -7.65 12.65
C THR A 198 -11.32 -6.45 11.69
N PRO A 199 -10.86 -5.24 12.08
CA PRO A 199 -10.75 -4.15 11.12
C PRO A 199 -9.75 -4.56 10.04
N LEU A 200 -10.17 -4.54 8.77
CA LEU A 200 -9.28 -4.82 7.65
C LEU A 200 -8.29 -3.67 7.56
N LEU A 201 -7.06 -3.88 8.04
CA LEU A 201 -6.07 -2.81 8.10
C LEU A 201 -5.65 -2.47 6.67
N PHE A 202 -5.50 -1.18 6.37
CA PHE A 202 -4.98 -0.75 5.07
C PHE A 202 -3.64 -1.40 4.74
N SER A 203 -2.80 -1.62 5.75
CA SER A 203 -1.54 -2.36 5.61
C SER A 203 -1.72 -3.79 5.12
N GLN A 204 -2.82 -4.49 5.47
CA GLN A 204 -3.09 -5.85 4.98
C GLN A 204 -3.45 -5.84 3.49
N LEU A 205 -4.25 -4.87 3.04
CA LEU A 205 -4.55 -4.68 1.61
C LEU A 205 -3.27 -4.46 0.81
N ILE A 206 -2.40 -3.60 1.35
CA ILE A 206 -1.12 -3.24 0.73
C ILE A 206 -0.16 -4.45 0.72
N LEU A 207 -0.09 -5.24 1.80
CA LEU A 207 0.69 -6.48 1.81
C LEU A 207 0.17 -7.51 0.81
N ALA A 208 -1.15 -7.64 0.65
CA ALA A 208 -1.74 -8.52 -0.35
C ALA A 208 -1.38 -8.08 -1.78
N TRP A 209 -1.38 -6.77 -2.03
CA TRP A 209 -0.91 -6.21 -3.30
C TRP A 209 0.58 -6.47 -3.54
N LEU A 210 1.45 -6.33 -2.54
CA LEU A 210 2.86 -6.71 -2.65
C LEU A 210 3.03 -8.19 -2.97
N ALA A 211 2.31 -9.06 -2.27
CA ALA A 211 2.35 -10.49 -2.51
C ALA A 211 1.94 -10.80 -3.95
N ALA A 212 0.90 -10.14 -4.47
CA ALA A 212 0.48 -10.28 -5.85
C ALA A 212 1.54 -9.76 -6.85
N LEU A 213 2.16 -8.60 -6.58
CA LEU A 213 3.23 -8.03 -7.43
C LEU A 213 4.47 -8.93 -7.47
N ILE A 214 4.90 -9.44 -6.30
CA ILE A 214 5.96 -10.42 -6.19
C ILE A 214 5.56 -11.69 -6.94
N PHE A 215 4.34 -12.16 -6.76
CA PHE A 215 3.88 -13.36 -7.46
C PHE A 215 3.86 -13.18 -8.99
N ILE A 216 3.51 -12.00 -9.51
CA ILE A 216 3.61 -11.67 -10.94
C ILE A 216 5.08 -11.63 -11.41
N LEU A 217 5.96 -11.02 -10.61
CA LEU A 217 7.40 -10.93 -10.86
C LEU A 217 8.05 -12.31 -10.98
N TRP A 218 7.74 -13.16 -10.02
CA TRP A 218 8.23 -14.54 -9.98
C TRP A 218 7.49 -15.39 -11.01
N GLY A 219 6.21 -15.11 -11.28
CA GLY A 219 5.38 -15.76 -12.28
C GLY A 219 5.98 -15.66 -13.68
N GLY A 220 6.53 -14.52 -14.09
CA GLY A 220 7.22 -14.41 -15.38
C GLY A 220 8.48 -15.28 -15.48
N ILE A 221 9.23 -15.42 -14.39
CA ILE A 221 10.46 -16.24 -14.32
C ILE A 221 10.11 -17.73 -14.24
N ILE A 222 9.12 -18.07 -13.41
CA ILE A 222 8.59 -19.41 -13.23
C ILE A 222 7.94 -19.87 -14.53
N GLN A 223 7.13 -19.04 -15.18
CA GLN A 223 6.51 -19.37 -16.46
C GLN A 223 7.57 -19.56 -17.55
N ALA A 224 8.61 -18.73 -17.62
CA ALA A 224 9.71 -18.95 -18.57
C ALA A 224 10.41 -20.31 -18.36
N ARG A 225 10.71 -20.67 -17.10
CA ARG A 225 11.37 -21.95 -16.76
C ARG A 225 10.44 -23.17 -16.83
N VAL A 226 9.16 -23.00 -16.51
CA VAL A 226 8.16 -24.08 -16.53
C VAL A 226 7.66 -24.33 -17.95
N THR A 227 7.56 -23.30 -18.79
CA THR A 227 7.21 -23.47 -20.22
C THR A 227 8.33 -24.19 -20.98
N GLU A 228 9.60 -23.99 -20.59
CA GLU A 228 10.73 -24.79 -21.07
C GLU A 228 10.61 -26.28 -20.69
N LEU A 229 10.04 -26.59 -19.52
CA LEU A 229 9.86 -27.96 -19.04
C LEU A 229 8.56 -28.62 -19.50
N PHE A 230 7.51 -27.84 -19.77
CA PHE A 230 6.18 -28.34 -20.10
C PHE A 230 5.49 -27.49 -21.19
N SER A 231 5.74 -27.89 -22.44
CA SER A 231 5.35 -27.22 -23.70
C SER A 231 3.84 -27.24 -24.06
N SER A 232 2.91 -27.15 -23.10
CA SER A 232 1.47 -27.21 -23.41
C SER A 232 0.64 -26.19 -22.64
N GLN A 233 -0.27 -25.49 -23.35
CA GLN A 233 -1.27 -24.60 -22.75
C GLN A 233 -2.13 -25.28 -21.66
N LYS A 234 -2.31 -26.61 -21.73
CA LYS A 234 -3.03 -27.37 -20.69
C LYS A 234 -2.26 -27.45 -19.36
N THR A 235 -0.95 -27.22 -19.37
CA THR A 235 -0.12 -27.28 -18.16
C THR A 235 -0.18 -25.99 -17.34
N ASN A 236 -0.41 -24.83 -17.97
CA ASN A 236 -0.57 -23.55 -17.26
C ASN A 236 -1.82 -23.55 -16.37
N LEU A 237 -2.96 -24.04 -16.88
CA LEU A 237 -4.18 -24.20 -16.09
C LEU A 237 -4.01 -25.15 -14.89
N ARG A 238 -3.17 -26.18 -15.03
CA ARG A 238 -2.86 -27.10 -13.92
C ARG A 238 -2.01 -26.42 -12.85
N LEU A 239 -1.05 -25.60 -13.25
CA LEU A 239 -0.18 -24.88 -12.33
C LEU A 239 -0.97 -23.81 -11.55
N ASP A 240 -1.84 -23.06 -12.22
CA ASP A 240 -2.73 -22.08 -11.57
C ASP A 240 -3.67 -22.76 -10.57
N ALA A 241 -4.22 -23.92 -10.92
CA ALA A 241 -5.05 -24.71 -10.00
C ALA A 241 -4.25 -25.19 -8.78
N TRP A 242 -3.02 -25.68 -8.96
CA TRP A 242 -2.16 -26.08 -7.85
C TRP A 242 -1.80 -24.91 -6.93
N ILE A 243 -1.54 -23.73 -7.49
CA ILE A 243 -1.25 -22.53 -6.70
C ILE A 243 -2.50 -22.07 -5.93
N CYS A 244 -3.67 -22.10 -6.57
CA CYS A 244 -4.94 -21.81 -5.91
C CYS A 244 -5.18 -22.77 -4.73
N ILE A 245 -4.98 -24.08 -4.94
CA ILE A 245 -5.11 -25.09 -3.88
C ILE A 245 -4.07 -24.84 -2.77
N ALA A 246 -2.82 -24.54 -3.11
CA ALA A 246 -1.78 -24.27 -2.13
C ALA A 246 -2.08 -23.02 -1.28
N LEU A 247 -2.58 -21.95 -1.90
CA LEU A 247 -3.01 -20.73 -1.20
C LEU A 247 -4.19 -21.00 -0.27
N TRP A 248 -5.19 -21.75 -0.74
CA TRP A 248 -6.34 -22.16 0.09
C TRP A 248 -5.92 -23.04 1.26
N PHE A 249 -5.03 -24.00 1.01
CA PHE A 249 -4.54 -24.90 2.04
C PHE A 249 -3.68 -24.14 3.07
N ALA A 250 -2.84 -23.21 2.63
CA ALA A 250 -2.09 -22.33 3.52
C ALA A 250 -3.03 -21.45 4.37
N ALA A 251 -4.07 -20.86 3.76
CA ALA A 251 -5.07 -20.08 4.48
C ALA A 251 -5.81 -20.95 5.52
N LEU A 252 -6.19 -22.18 5.16
CA LEU A 252 -6.81 -23.14 6.07
C LEU A 252 -5.90 -23.46 7.25
N LEU A 253 -4.61 -23.72 7.01
CA LEU A 253 -3.65 -23.99 8.09
C LEU A 253 -3.46 -22.78 9.00
N VAL A 254 -3.39 -21.58 8.45
CA VAL A 254 -3.29 -20.34 9.22
C VAL A 254 -4.53 -20.13 10.08
N TRP A 255 -5.73 -20.31 9.50
CA TRP A 255 -6.98 -20.20 10.25
C TRP A 255 -7.13 -21.29 11.31
N TRP A 256 -6.68 -22.51 11.02
CA TRP A 256 -6.69 -23.61 11.98
C TRP A 256 -5.72 -23.38 13.14
N ALA A 257 -4.58 -22.75 12.87
CA ALA A 257 -3.56 -22.45 13.87
C ALA A 257 -3.88 -21.21 14.71
N GLU A 258 -4.73 -20.29 14.22
CA GLU A 258 -5.12 -19.10 14.97
C GLU A 258 -6.06 -19.50 16.12
N PRO A 259 -5.66 -19.31 17.39
CA PRO A 259 -6.54 -19.60 18.51
C PRO A 259 -7.73 -18.65 18.52
N VAL A 260 -8.91 -19.14 18.92
CA VAL A 260 -10.10 -18.31 19.11
C VAL A 260 -9.75 -17.17 20.06
N ARG A 261 -9.80 -15.92 19.55
CA ARG A 261 -9.40 -14.74 20.30
C ARG A 261 -10.37 -14.53 21.46
N ARG A 262 -9.83 -14.49 22.68
CA ARG A 262 -10.54 -14.40 23.96
C ARG A 262 -11.23 -13.05 24.20
N GLU A 263 -11.02 -12.07 23.33
CA GLU A 263 -11.50 -10.69 23.48
C GLU A 263 -12.62 -10.33 22.48
N SER A 264 -13.28 -11.33 21.89
CA SER A 264 -14.44 -11.08 21.03
C SER A 264 -15.72 -11.05 21.88
N TYR A 265 -16.58 -10.06 21.64
CA TYR A 265 -17.94 -9.98 22.22
C TYR A 265 -18.73 -11.28 22.04
N PHE A 266 -18.42 -12.02 20.95
CA PHE A 266 -19.07 -13.27 20.58
C PHE A 266 -18.56 -14.51 21.31
N THR A 267 -17.50 -14.39 22.13
CA THR A 267 -16.89 -15.50 22.87
C THR A 267 -16.56 -15.07 24.30
N PRO A 268 -17.57 -14.88 25.17
CA PRO A 268 -17.36 -14.52 26.56
C PRO A 268 -16.58 -15.61 27.31
N GLU A 269 -16.03 -15.24 28.47
CA GLU A 269 -15.36 -16.19 29.33
C GLU A 269 -16.31 -17.34 29.71
N PRO A 270 -15.84 -18.60 29.73
CA PRO A 270 -16.68 -19.73 30.07
C PRO A 270 -17.25 -19.59 31.47
N THR A 271 -18.57 -19.60 31.59
CA THR A 271 -19.27 -19.51 32.87
C THR A 271 -19.74 -20.90 33.34
N PRO A 272 -19.96 -21.09 34.65
CA PRO A 272 -20.64 -22.28 35.16
C PRO A 272 -21.98 -22.53 34.44
N PRO A 273 -22.46 -23.78 34.32
CA PRO A 273 -22.02 -24.98 35.06
C PRO A 273 -20.97 -25.86 34.35
N ASN A 274 -20.81 -25.78 33.03
CA ASN A 274 -19.91 -26.65 32.27
C ASN A 274 -18.63 -25.97 31.78
N PHE A 275 -18.47 -24.65 31.99
CA PHE A 275 -17.28 -23.89 31.59
C PHE A 275 -16.91 -24.11 30.11
N GLU A 276 -17.94 -24.18 29.24
CA GLU A 276 -17.77 -24.22 27.79
C GLU A 276 -17.93 -22.83 27.17
N TYR A 277 -17.32 -22.64 25.99
CA TYR A 277 -17.50 -21.42 25.21
C TYR A 277 -18.83 -21.48 24.47
N TYR A 278 -19.77 -20.64 24.88
CA TYR A 278 -21.00 -20.44 24.16
C TYR A 278 -20.88 -19.24 23.22
N PRO A 279 -21.26 -19.36 21.93
CA PRO A 279 -21.26 -18.23 21.03
C PRO A 279 -22.29 -17.21 21.51
N HIS A 280 -21.82 -16.08 22.04
CA HIS A 280 -22.66 -14.97 22.48
C HIS A 280 -22.99 -14.09 21.27
N SER A 281 -23.80 -14.66 20.37
CA SER A 281 -24.25 -13.99 19.16
C SER A 281 -25.38 -13.03 19.46
N ASP A 282 -25.36 -11.85 18.84
CA ASP A 282 -26.49 -10.93 18.76
C ASP A 282 -27.76 -11.68 18.35
N ALA A 283 -27.63 -12.75 17.55
CA ALA A 283 -28.73 -13.64 17.19
C ALA A 283 -29.44 -14.27 18.40
N ALA A 284 -28.71 -14.70 19.43
CA ALA A 284 -29.30 -15.28 20.64
C ALA A 284 -30.07 -14.21 21.46
N ILE A 285 -29.56 -12.97 21.49
CA ILE A 285 -30.26 -11.83 22.11
C ILE A 285 -31.53 -11.50 21.32
N TYR A 286 -31.47 -11.51 19.99
CA TYR A 286 -32.65 -11.28 19.15
C TYR A 286 -33.67 -12.42 19.22
N ASP A 287 -33.23 -13.68 19.29
CA ASP A 287 -34.10 -14.85 19.44
C ASP A 287 -34.83 -14.84 20.78
N THR A 288 -34.10 -14.61 21.87
CA THR A 288 -34.71 -14.51 23.20
C THR A 288 -35.65 -13.31 23.32
N SER A 289 -35.31 -12.17 22.71
CA SER A 289 -36.19 -11.00 22.65
C SER A 289 -37.45 -11.26 21.82
N ALA A 290 -37.32 -11.96 20.68
CA ALA A 290 -38.44 -12.34 19.82
C ALA A 290 -39.40 -13.28 20.57
N GLN A 291 -38.84 -14.31 21.22
CA GLN A 291 -39.61 -15.27 22.01
C GLN A 291 -40.28 -14.62 23.22
N ASN A 292 -39.59 -13.74 23.95
CA ASN A 292 -40.17 -13.00 25.08
C ASN A 292 -41.33 -12.10 24.63
N MET A 293 -41.21 -11.47 23.46
CA MET A 293 -42.29 -10.69 22.86
C MET A 293 -43.49 -11.57 22.47
N LEU A 294 -43.26 -12.78 21.97
CA LEU A 294 -44.32 -13.72 21.60
C LEU A 294 -45.09 -14.24 22.82
N ILE A 295 -44.39 -14.57 23.91
CA ILE A 295 -44.99 -15.11 25.14
C ILE A 295 -45.51 -14.02 26.09
N GLY A 296 -45.34 -12.73 25.74
CA GLY A 296 -45.75 -11.60 26.56
C GLY A 296 -44.95 -11.44 27.86
N ALA A 297 -43.71 -11.96 27.91
CA ALA A 297 -42.83 -11.81 29.06
C ALA A 297 -42.19 -10.41 29.08
N ASP A 298 -42.13 -9.80 30.27
CA ASP A 298 -41.54 -8.47 30.45
C ASP A 298 -40.04 -8.48 30.11
N GLN A 299 -39.64 -7.61 29.19
CA GLN A 299 -38.24 -7.43 28.83
C GLN A 299 -37.63 -6.39 29.77
N ASN A 300 -37.33 -6.79 31.01
CA ASN A 300 -36.67 -6.00 32.07
C ASN A 300 -35.80 -4.84 31.52
N ASN A 301 -36.41 -3.69 31.27
CA ASN A 301 -35.84 -2.40 30.88
C ASN A 301 -34.70 -2.39 29.83
N LYS A 302 -34.59 -3.40 28.95
CA LYS A 302 -33.54 -3.46 27.93
C LYS A 302 -34.09 -2.97 26.58
N ILE A 303 -33.48 -1.92 26.05
CA ILE A 303 -33.79 -1.44 24.69
C ILE A 303 -33.40 -2.52 23.69
N VAL A 304 -34.38 -3.01 22.93
CA VAL A 304 -34.14 -3.96 21.84
C VAL A 304 -33.41 -3.24 20.71
N LEU A 305 -32.15 -3.61 20.49
CA LEU A 305 -31.42 -3.20 19.29
C LEU A 305 -32.15 -3.79 18.06
N ARG A 306 -32.38 -3.00 17.00
CA ARG A 306 -33.00 -3.47 15.74
C ARG A 306 -34.39 -4.12 15.90
N PRO A 307 -35.41 -3.38 16.37
CA PRO A 307 -36.76 -3.92 16.67
C PRO A 307 -37.47 -4.57 15.47
N LEU A 308 -37.23 -4.07 14.25
CA LEU A 308 -37.81 -4.66 13.03
C LEU A 308 -37.30 -6.09 12.79
N TYR A 309 -36.03 -6.37 13.09
CA TYR A 309 -35.47 -7.71 12.92
C TYR A 309 -36.13 -8.72 13.86
N VAL A 310 -36.32 -8.33 15.13
CA VAL A 310 -37.00 -9.12 16.16
C VAL A 310 -38.47 -9.36 15.78
N PHE A 311 -39.16 -8.34 15.25
CA PHE A 311 -40.54 -8.47 14.78
C PHE A 311 -40.68 -9.44 13.61
N PHE A 312 -39.86 -9.32 12.55
CA PHE A 312 -39.95 -10.20 11.39
C PHE A 312 -39.66 -11.66 11.74
N ARG A 313 -38.74 -11.91 12.67
CA ARG A 313 -38.40 -13.26 13.12
C ARG A 313 -39.56 -13.98 13.80
N ASN A 314 -40.43 -13.25 14.50
CA ASN A 314 -41.67 -13.78 15.08
C ASN A 314 -42.70 -14.22 14.04
N TYR A 315 -42.66 -13.68 12.82
CA TYR A 315 -43.60 -14.03 11.74
C TYR A 315 -43.09 -15.10 10.77
N SER A 316 -41.81 -15.49 10.89
CA SER A 316 -41.16 -16.49 10.02
C SER A 316 -41.01 -17.88 10.66
N GLY A 317 -41.66 -18.11 11.81
CA GLY A 317 -41.71 -19.41 12.50
C GLY A 317 -42.86 -20.29 12.03
#